data_AF-A0A1H0T987-F1
#
_entry.id   AF-A0A1H0T987-F1
#
_cell.length_a   1.000
_cell.length_b   1.000
_cell.length_c   1.000
_cell.angle_alpha   90.00
_cell.angle_beta   90.00
_cell.angle_gamma   90.00
#
_symmetry.space_group_name_H-M   'P 1'
#
loop_
_entity.id
_entity.type
_entity.pdbx_description
1 polymer ?
#
loop_
_entity_poly.entity_id
_entity_poly.type
_entity_poly.pdbx_seq_one_letter_code
_entity_poly.pdbx_strand_id
1 'polypeptide(L)'
;MFMMLIIVISKISGIDMNTSLNQVKNEVSFKTDIFYSMFVALIYAPIVEEVVFRGVVYKSIKRNYGGFKAILISSFLFGAMHVMNSFNNLSFSELIYFSIYFIMGIALGISYEYTNSIWGSIINHFIWNFITLIIMFIKIII
;
A
#
# COMPACT_ATOMS: atom_id res chain seq x y z
N MET A 1 -38.84 -3.51 7.14
CA MET A 1 -40.05 -2.74 7.49
C MET A 1 -39.83 -1.23 7.32
N PHE A 2 -38.81 -0.62 7.94
CA PHE A 2 -38.50 0.82 7.81
C PHE A 2 -38.16 1.27 6.38
N MET A 3 -37.37 0.48 5.65
CA MET A 3 -36.96 0.78 4.26
C MET A 3 -38.13 0.74 3.27
N MET A 4 -39.14 -0.08 3.54
CA MET A 4 -40.35 -0.20 2.71
C MET A 4 -41.24 1.04 2.83
N LEU A 5 -41.33 1.62 4.03
CA LEU A 5 -42.09 2.84 4.31
C LEU A 5 -41.48 4.06 3.60
N ILE A 6 -40.15 4.15 3.60
CA ILE A 6 -39.38 5.21 2.93
C ILE A 6 -39.60 5.19 1.41
N ILE A 7 -39.57 4.00 0.80
CA ILE A 7 -39.80 3.82 -0.64
C ILE A 7 -41.23 4.22 -1.04
N VAL A 8 -42.23 3.91 -0.20
CA VAL A 8 -43.63 4.29 -0.46
C VAL A 8 -43.82 5.80 -0.36
N ILE A 9 -43.24 6.46 0.65
CA ILE A 9 -43.31 7.91 0.83
C ILE A 9 -42.64 8.64 -0.35
N SER A 10 -41.50 8.14 -0.85
CA SER A 10 -40.81 8.76 -1.98
C SER A 10 -41.59 8.69 -3.28
N LYS A 11 -42.29 7.58 -3.50
CA LYS A 11 -43.14 7.37 -4.67
C LYS A 11 -44.36 8.31 -4.65
N ILE A 12 -44.86 8.63 -3.47
CA ILE A 12 -46.00 9.54 -3.25
C ILE A 12 -45.56 11.01 -3.36
N SER A 13 -44.36 11.36 -2.89
CA SER A 13 -43.85 12.75 -2.91
C SER A 13 -43.21 13.18 -4.24
N GLY A 14 -43.04 12.25 -5.20
CA GLY A 14 -42.35 12.51 -6.47
C GLY A 14 -40.82 12.66 -6.32
N ILE A 15 -40.27 12.37 -5.14
CA ILE A 15 -38.85 12.43 -4.85
C ILE A 15 -38.24 11.06 -5.15
N ASP A 16 -37.31 10.97 -6.10
CA ASP A 16 -36.58 9.72 -6.39
C ASP A 16 -35.55 9.45 -5.29
N MET A 17 -36.04 8.88 -4.19
CA MET A 17 -35.25 8.58 -3.00
C MET A 17 -34.26 7.43 -3.23
N ASN A 18 -34.45 6.64 -4.30
CA ASN A 18 -33.45 5.65 -4.69
C ASN A 18 -32.18 6.33 -5.21
N THR A 19 -32.30 7.44 -5.95
CA THR A 19 -31.15 8.21 -6.43
C THR A 19 -30.39 8.84 -5.25
N SER A 20 -31.10 9.46 -4.30
CA SER A 20 -30.46 10.07 -3.12
C SER A 20 -29.84 9.03 -2.17
N LEU A 21 -30.48 7.86 -2.00
CA LEU A 21 -29.92 6.78 -1.19
C LEU A 21 -28.68 6.16 -1.85
N ASN A 22 -28.68 6.03 -3.18
CA ASN A 22 -27.52 5.52 -3.90
C ASN A 22 -26.36 6.54 -3.90
N GLN A 23 -26.64 7.85 -3.98
CA GLN A 23 -25.64 8.90 -3.83
C GLN A 23 -24.98 8.86 -2.45
N VAL A 24 -25.78 8.81 -1.37
CA VAL A 24 -25.24 8.71 0.00
C VAL A 24 -24.46 7.41 0.21
N LYS A 25 -24.95 6.27 -0.28
CA LYS A 25 -24.21 4.99 -0.20
C LYS A 25 -22.88 5.05 -0.94
N ASN A 26 -22.84 5.65 -2.12
CA ASN A 26 -21.62 5.78 -2.90
C ASN A 26 -20.61 6.70 -2.21
N GLU A 27 -21.06 7.83 -1.64
CA GLU A 27 -20.20 8.73 -0.87
C GLU A 27 -19.64 8.07 0.39
N VAL A 28 -20.48 7.34 1.13
CA VAL A 28 -20.05 6.62 2.33
C VAL A 28 -19.07 5.50 1.95
N SER A 29 -19.38 4.69 0.93
CA SER A 29 -18.48 3.64 0.43
C SER A 29 -17.14 4.22 0.01
N PHE A 30 -17.15 5.29 -0.78
CA PHE A 30 -15.94 5.95 -1.26
C PHE A 30 -15.07 6.45 -0.10
N LYS A 31 -15.68 7.09 0.92
CA LYS A 31 -14.94 7.52 2.12
C LYS A 31 -14.37 6.33 2.88
N THR A 32 -15.14 5.26 3.09
CA THR A 32 -14.65 4.07 3.79
C THR A 32 -13.50 3.39 3.03
N ASP A 33 -13.57 3.35 1.70
CA ASP A 33 -12.54 2.75 0.84
C ASP A 33 -11.24 3.55 0.90
N ILE A 34 -11.32 4.88 0.95
CA ILE A 34 -10.16 5.75 1.15
C ILE A 34 -9.52 5.51 2.52
N PHE A 35 -10.29 5.54 3.60
CA PHE A 35 -9.72 5.34 4.94
C PHE A 35 -9.10 3.95 5.08
N TYR A 36 -9.75 2.92 4.52
CA TYR A 36 -9.23 1.57 4.51
C TYR A 36 -7.93 1.46 3.71
N SER A 37 -7.89 2.00 2.49
CA SER A 37 -6.68 1.97 1.66
C SER A 37 -5.52 2.75 2.29
N MET A 38 -5.79 3.89 2.94
CA MET A 38 -4.77 4.64 3.69
C MET A 38 -4.22 3.83 4.87
N PHE A 39 -5.09 3.19 5.64
CA PHE A 39 -4.67 2.32 6.74
C PHE A 39 -3.80 1.16 6.23
N VAL A 40 -4.21 0.52 5.13
CA VAL A 40 -3.46 -0.58 4.53
C VAL A 40 -2.09 -0.10 4.04
N ALA A 41 -2.04 0.97 3.24
CA ALA A 41 -0.82 1.46 2.63
C ALA A 41 0.19 2.04 3.64
N LEU A 42 -0.30 2.69 4.71
CA LEU A 42 0.59 3.34 5.68
C LEU A 42 0.98 2.42 6.82
N ILE A 43 0.07 1.56 7.31
CA ILE A 43 0.32 0.81 8.56
C ILE A 43 0.44 -0.69 8.27
N TYR A 44 -0.60 -1.29 7.70
CA TYR A 44 -0.66 -2.74 7.57
C TYR A 44 0.43 -3.28 6.65
N ALA A 45 0.54 -2.74 5.43
CA ALA A 45 1.48 -3.22 4.43
C ALA A 45 2.93 -3.04 4.87
N PRO A 46 3.39 -1.86 5.39
CA PRO A 46 4.75 -1.73 5.90
C PRO A 46 5.10 -2.72 7.00
N ILE A 47 4.18 -3.02 7.92
CA ILE A 47 4.44 -4.01 8.97
C ILE A 47 4.61 -5.40 8.36
N VAL A 48 3.66 -5.84 7.55
CA VAL A 48 3.66 -7.19 6.96
C VAL A 48 4.86 -7.39 6.05
N GLU A 49 5.13 -6.43 5.17
CA GLU A 49 6.23 -6.49 4.22
C GLU A 49 7.58 -6.52 4.94
N GLU A 50 7.82 -5.65 5.93
CA GLU A 50 9.08 -5.68 6.67
C GLU A 50 9.27 -6.97 7.48
N VAL A 51 8.19 -7.54 8.05
CA VAL A 51 8.25 -8.85 8.72
C VAL A 51 8.68 -9.94 7.74
N VAL A 52 8.12 -9.96 6.53
CA VAL A 52 8.49 -10.94 5.51
C VAL A 52 9.91 -10.71 5.01
N PHE A 53 10.21 -9.51 4.51
CA PHE A 53 11.45 -9.27 3.79
C PHE A 53 12.65 -9.03 4.71
N ARG A 54 12.50 -8.37 5.87
CA ARG A 54 13.59 -8.16 6.84
C ARG A 54 13.58 -9.19 7.96
N GLY A 55 12.41 -9.52 8.48
CA GLY A 55 12.25 -10.51 9.54
C GLY A 55 12.61 -11.92 9.09
N VAL A 56 12.23 -12.32 7.88
CA VAL A 56 12.43 -13.70 7.38
C VAL A 56 13.50 -13.77 6.29
N VAL A 57 13.29 -13.13 5.15
CA VAL A 57 14.17 -13.27 3.96
C VAL A 57 15.59 -12.78 4.26
N TYR A 58 15.72 -11.54 4.71
CA TYR A 58 17.02 -10.93 5.03
C TYR A 58 17.80 -11.74 6.08
N LYS A 59 17.17 -12.06 7.23
CA LYS A 59 17.82 -12.83 8.30
C LYS A 59 18.29 -14.21 7.80
N SER A 60 17.48 -14.89 7.00
CA SER A 60 17.80 -16.21 6.46
C SER A 60 19.04 -16.18 5.55
N ILE A 61 19.14 -15.16 4.70
CA ILE A 61 20.28 -14.98 3.80
C ILE A 61 21.52 -14.52 4.55
N LYS A 62 21.37 -13.57 5.49
CA LYS A 62 22.49 -13.02 6.28
C LYS A 62 23.24 -14.11 7.03
N ARG A 63 22.54 -15.11 7.56
CA ARG A 63 23.12 -16.24 8.31
C ARG A 63 24.22 -16.98 7.53
N ASN A 64 24.08 -17.11 6.21
CA ASN A 64 25.00 -17.90 5.38
C ASN A 64 25.86 -17.04 4.44
N TYR A 65 25.42 -15.82 4.10
CA TYR A 65 26.01 -15.02 3.02
C TYR A 65 26.39 -13.59 3.41
N GLY A 66 26.15 -13.18 4.67
CA GLY A 66 26.50 -11.85 5.18
C GLY A 66 25.49 -10.74 4.84
N GLY A 67 25.65 -9.59 5.50
CA GLY A 67 24.68 -8.49 5.44
C GLY A 67 24.52 -7.88 4.05
N PHE A 68 25.61 -7.65 3.32
CA PHE A 68 25.56 -7.04 1.98
C PHE A 68 24.73 -7.86 0.98
N LYS A 69 24.98 -9.17 0.89
CA LYS A 69 24.21 -10.07 0.00
C LYS A 69 22.75 -10.17 0.46
N ALA A 70 22.49 -10.19 1.77
CA ALA A 70 21.15 -10.16 2.31
C ALA A 70 20.38 -8.90 1.93
N ILE A 71 21.01 -7.71 1.96
CA ILE A 71 20.40 -6.45 1.49
C ILE A 71 20.02 -6.59 0.02
N LEU A 72 20.98 -6.93 -0.85
CA LEU A 72 20.73 -6.98 -2.29
C LEU A 72 19.63 -7.98 -2.68
N ILE A 73 19.69 -9.21 -2.16
CA ILE A 73 18.74 -10.26 -2.54
C ILE A 73 17.35 -9.95 -1.97
N SER A 74 17.24 -9.56 -0.69
CA SER A 74 15.93 -9.23 -0.12
C SER A 74 15.29 -8.00 -0.79
N SER A 75 16.10 -7.03 -1.22
CA SER A 75 15.63 -5.85 -1.96
C SER A 75 15.18 -6.20 -3.38
N PHE A 76 15.90 -7.10 -4.05
CA PHE A 76 15.53 -7.59 -5.38
C PHE A 76 14.17 -8.28 -5.33
N LEU A 77 13.97 -9.17 -4.36
CA LEU A 77 12.70 -9.87 -4.17
C LEU A 77 11.57 -8.90 -3.80
N PHE A 78 11.86 -7.87 -3.00
CA PHE A 78 10.90 -6.81 -2.68
C PHE A 78 10.44 -6.07 -3.94
N GLY A 79 11.38 -5.62 -4.77
CA GLY A 79 11.05 -4.95 -6.04
C GLY A 79 10.31 -5.87 -7.02
N ALA A 80 10.71 -7.14 -7.12
CA ALA A 80 10.08 -8.10 -8.01
C ALA A 80 8.63 -8.38 -7.61
N MET A 81 8.35 -8.49 -6.30
CA MET A 81 6.99 -8.72 -5.78
C MET A 81 6.04 -7.57 -6.15
N HIS A 82 6.54 -6.33 -6.20
CA HIS A 82 5.75 -5.15 -6.55
C HIS A 82 5.36 -5.06 -8.04
N VAL A 83 6.10 -5.73 -8.93
CA VAL A 83 5.82 -5.75 -10.38
C VAL A 83 5.31 -7.11 -10.88
N MET A 84 5.07 -8.05 -9.97
CA MET A 84 4.76 -9.45 -10.31
C MET A 84 3.47 -9.60 -11.13
N ASN A 85 2.48 -8.72 -10.91
CA ASN A 85 1.21 -8.75 -11.64
C ASN A 85 1.39 -8.44 -13.14
N SER A 86 2.46 -7.76 -13.52
CA SER A 86 2.78 -7.38 -14.90
C SER A 86 3.85 -8.27 -15.54
N PHE A 87 4.20 -9.40 -14.92
CA PHE A 87 5.34 -10.24 -15.36
C PHE A 87 5.20 -10.77 -16.80
N ASN A 88 3.96 -11.08 -17.23
CA ASN A 88 3.71 -11.55 -18.60
C ASN A 88 3.74 -10.43 -19.65
N ASN A 89 3.69 -9.16 -19.23
CA ASN A 89 3.64 -7.98 -20.09
C ASN A 89 4.59 -6.90 -19.54
N LEU A 90 5.88 -7.25 -19.41
CA LEU A 90 6.91 -6.35 -18.91
C LEU A 90 7.13 -5.18 -19.88
N SER A 91 6.50 -4.06 -19.56
CA SER A 91 6.72 -2.79 -20.25
C SER A 91 7.91 -2.03 -19.66
N PHE A 92 8.40 -1.02 -20.37
CA PHE A 92 9.49 -0.17 -19.87
C PHE A 92 9.14 0.54 -18.56
N SER A 93 7.87 0.90 -18.34
CA SER A 93 7.42 1.49 -17.08
C SER A 93 7.52 0.51 -15.90
N GLU A 94 7.24 -0.78 -16.12
CA GLU A 94 7.40 -1.80 -15.06
C GLU A 94 8.85 -1.95 -14.62
N LEU A 95 9.80 -1.83 -15.56
CA LEU A 95 11.22 -1.86 -15.22
C LEU A 95 11.64 -0.64 -14.38
N ILE A 96 11.05 0.54 -14.66
CA ILE A 96 11.25 1.74 -13.85
C ILE A 96 10.67 1.54 -12.44
N TYR A 97 9.44 1.03 -12.33
CA TYR A 97 8.82 0.74 -11.04
C TYR A 97 9.62 -0.27 -10.23
N PHE A 98 10.04 -1.37 -10.85
CA PHE A 98 10.94 -2.35 -10.23
C PHE A 98 12.19 -1.68 -9.67
N SER A 99 12.84 -0.80 -10.45
CA SER A 99 14.06 -0.11 -10.04
C SER A 99 13.82 0.80 -8.83
N ILE A 100 12.69 1.51 -8.79
CA ILE A 100 12.28 2.35 -7.65
C ILE A 100 12.11 1.50 -6.39
N TYR A 101 11.32 0.42 -6.47
CA TYR A 101 11.09 -0.48 -5.33
C TYR A 101 12.36 -1.22 -4.90
N PHE A 102 13.24 -1.57 -5.84
CA PHE A 102 14.53 -2.18 -5.54
C PHE A 102 15.42 -1.24 -4.73
N ILE A 103 15.54 0.04 -5.15
CA ILE A 103 16.32 1.05 -4.44
C ILE A 103 15.72 1.34 -3.05
N MET A 104 14.39 1.45 -2.96
CA MET A 104 13.68 1.57 -1.69
C MET A 104 13.98 0.36 -0.79
N GLY A 105 13.93 -0.85 -1.34
CA GLY A 105 14.32 -2.07 -0.65
C GLY A 105 15.74 -2.00 -0.08
N ILE A 106 16.70 -1.49 -0.86
CA ILE A 106 18.08 -1.32 -0.38
C ILE A 106 18.12 -0.38 0.81
N ALA A 107 17.46 0.78 0.72
CA ALA A 107 17.39 1.76 1.81
C ALA A 107 16.79 1.17 3.10
N LEU A 108 15.71 0.40 2.98
CA LEU A 108 15.08 -0.32 4.09
C LEU A 108 16.00 -1.41 4.66
N GLY A 109 16.72 -2.14 3.79
CA GLY A 109 17.71 -3.15 4.21
C GLY A 109 18.88 -2.54 4.98
N ILE A 110 19.36 -1.37 4.55
CA ILE A 110 20.39 -0.60 5.26
C ILE A 110 19.86 -0.10 6.60
N SER A 111 18.64 0.46 6.64
CA SER A 111 17.99 0.91 7.88
C SER A 111 17.88 -0.22 8.90
N TYR A 112 17.41 -1.39 8.46
CA TYR A 112 17.32 -2.58 9.31
C TYR A 112 18.69 -3.03 9.83
N GLU A 113 19.71 -3.07 8.96
CA GLU A 113 21.06 -3.50 9.33
C GLU A 113 21.74 -2.54 10.31
N TYR A 114 21.56 -1.23 10.10
CA TYR A 114 22.13 -0.21 10.95
C TYR A 114 21.44 -0.14 12.33
N THR A 115 20.12 -0.20 12.35
CA THR A 115 19.33 -0.10 13.60
C THR A 115 19.28 -1.41 14.37
N ASN A 116 19.61 -2.55 13.73
CA ASN A 116 19.40 -3.91 14.25
C ASN A 116 17.97 -4.12 14.80
N SER A 117 16.99 -3.41 14.25
CA SER A 117 15.61 -3.40 14.71
C SER A 117 14.66 -3.35 13.53
N ILE A 118 13.62 -4.19 13.56
CA ILE A 118 12.60 -4.17 12.51
C ILE A 118 11.80 -2.86 12.50
N TRP A 119 11.66 -2.23 13.67
CA TRP A 119 10.95 -0.96 13.81
C TRP A 119 11.63 0.18 13.07
N GLY A 120 12.96 0.19 12.98
CA GLY A 120 13.70 1.20 12.20
C GLY A 120 13.34 1.13 10.71
N SER A 121 13.17 -0.08 10.18
CA SER A 121 12.74 -0.29 8.80
C SER A 121 11.26 0.04 8.60
N ILE A 122 10.38 -0.42 9.50
CA ILE A 122 8.94 -0.16 9.44
C ILE A 122 8.64 1.35 9.46
N ILE A 123 9.28 2.11 10.34
CA ILE A 123 9.08 3.56 10.43
C ILE A 123 9.57 4.24 9.13
N ASN A 124 10.72 3.84 8.60
CA ASN A 124 11.22 4.41 7.35
C ASN A 124 10.30 4.09 6.16
N HIS A 125 9.74 2.88 6.13
CA HIS A 125 8.77 2.47 5.12
C HIS A 125 7.46 3.27 5.25
N PHE A 126 6.92 3.42 6.46
CA PHE A 126 5.78 4.30 6.74
C PHE A 126 6.03 5.72 6.23
N ILE A 127 7.19 6.31 6.53
CA ILE A 127 7.54 7.68 6.12
C ILE A 127 7.57 7.78 4.59
N TRP A 128 8.17 6.80 3.91
CA TRP A 128 8.21 6.76 2.46
C TRP A 128 6.80 6.76 1.86
N ASN A 129 5.94 5.85 2.33
CA ASN A 129 4.56 5.74 1.84
C ASN A 129 3.75 7.00 2.16
N PHE A 130 3.96 7.61 3.33
CA PHE A 130 3.31 8.86 3.72
C PHE A 130 3.71 10.01 2.80
N ILE A 131 5.00 10.18 2.50
CA ILE A 131 5.48 11.21 1.57
C ILE A 131 4.91 11.00 0.17
N THR A 132 4.93 9.77 -0.34
CA THR A 132 4.35 9.44 -1.66
C THR A 132 2.87 9.78 -1.70
N LEU A 133 2.12 9.44 -0.65
CA LEU A 133 0.70 9.76 -0.54
C LEU A 133 0.47 11.28 -0.55
N ILE A 134 1.25 12.07 0.19
CA ILE A 134 1.16 13.54 0.16
C ILE A 134 1.45 14.10 -1.23
N ILE A 135 2.50 13.61 -1.91
CA ILE A 135 2.82 14.04 -3.28
C ILE A 135 1.66 13.72 -4.24
N MET A 136 1.06 12.53 -4.12
CA MET A 136 -0.11 12.15 -4.92
C MET A 136 -1.30 13.08 -4.65
N PHE A 137 -1.60 13.39 -3.39
CA PHE A 137 -2.66 14.33 -3.03
C PHE A 137 -2.42 15.73 -3.61
N ILE A 138 -1.20 16.27 -3.52
CA ILE A 138 -0.85 17.57 -4.10
C ILE A 138 -1.07 17.57 -5.61
N LYS A 139 -0.64 16.51 -6.31
CA LYS A 139 -0.81 16.37 -7.76
C LYS A 139 -2.27 16.26 -8.21
N ILE A 140 -3.18 15.84 -7.33
CA ILE A 140 -4.62 15.79 -7.62
C ILE A 140 -5.26 17.19 -7.51
N ILE A 141 -4.70 18.06 -6.67
CA ILE A 141 -5.28 19.38 -6.35
C ILE A 141 -4.78 20.48 -7.29
N ILE A 142 -3.57 20.35 -7.83
CA ILE A 142 -2.93 21.31 -8.77
C ILE A 142 -3.13 20.82 -10.20
#